data_AF-A0A0S8IYQ6-F1
#
_entry.id   AF-A0A0S8IYQ6-F1
#
_cell.length_a   1.000
_cell.length_b   1.000
_cell.length_c   1.000
_cell.angle_alpha   90.00
_cell.angle_beta   90.00
_cell.angle_gamma   90.00
#
_symmetry.space_group_name_H-M   'P 1'
#
loop_
_entity.id
_entity.type
_entity.pdbx_description
1 polymer ?
#
loop_
_entity_poly.entity_id
_entity_poly.type
_entity_poly.pdbx_seq_one_letter_code
_entity_poly.pdbx_strand_id
1 'polypeptide(L)'
;MRKDRKITLLILVFVFLFVFTQVILSASKQAEKKESTAFETRCSICHSLQEVRTGMEKIIGEMHQKAGVKISPESMKEIEATFTLLPTEEPEAQLFQEKCGKCHSVSMVVKAHQTKDEAEMKDIIERMAEKEKSGISQNEIDKIHQSMIMLNEIYEKDVEVKSEKK
;
A
#
# COMPACT_ATOMS: atom_id res chain seq x y z
N MET A 1 -7.57 -63.60 -8.57
CA MET A 1 -6.78 -63.01 -9.68
C MET A 1 -7.41 -61.80 -10.37
N ARG A 2 -8.70 -61.77 -10.74
CA ARG A 2 -9.31 -60.59 -11.41
C ARG A 2 -9.75 -59.47 -10.45
N LYS A 3 -10.07 -59.81 -9.20
CA LYS A 3 -10.50 -58.86 -8.15
C LYS A 3 -9.31 -58.12 -7.53
N ASP A 4 -8.19 -58.81 -7.35
CA ASP A 4 -6.98 -58.29 -6.73
C ASP A 4 -6.33 -57.18 -7.58
N ARG A 5 -6.31 -57.34 -8.92
CA ARG A 5 -5.79 -56.32 -9.85
C ARG A 5 -6.59 -55.01 -9.84
N LYS A 6 -7.90 -55.07 -9.55
CA LYS A 6 -8.75 -53.85 -9.48
C LYS A 6 -8.46 -53.05 -8.22
N ILE A 7 -8.17 -53.72 -7.10
CA ILE A 7 -7.83 -53.08 -5.83
C ILE A 7 -6.47 -52.39 -5.95
N THR A 8 -5.47 -53.05 -6.53
CA THR A 8 -4.14 -52.43 -6.74
C THR A 8 -4.20 -51.22 -7.67
N LEU A 9 -5.05 -51.25 -8.71
CA LEU A 9 -5.20 -50.12 -9.63
C LEU A 9 -5.89 -48.92 -8.96
N LEU A 10 -6.91 -49.15 -8.13
CA LEU A 10 -7.60 -48.09 -7.38
C LEU A 10 -6.67 -47.41 -6.36
N ILE A 11 -5.82 -48.19 -5.68
CA ILE A 11 -4.84 -47.63 -4.74
C ILE A 11 -3.84 -46.73 -5.47
N LEU A 12 -3.33 -47.15 -6.63
CA LEU A 12 -2.40 -46.34 -7.42
C LEU A 12 -3.02 -45.02 -7.90
N VAL A 13 -4.28 -45.04 -8.36
CA VAL A 13 -4.99 -43.81 -8.76
C VAL A 13 -5.19 -42.87 -7.56
N PHE A 14 -5.54 -43.42 -6.40
CA PHE A 14 -5.74 -42.60 -5.20
C PHE A 14 -4.44 -41.95 -4.70
N VAL A 15 -3.32 -42.70 -4.72
CA VAL A 15 -1.99 -42.16 -4.41
C VAL A 15 -1.61 -41.08 -5.42
N PHE A 16 -1.86 -41.29 -6.71
CA PHE A 16 -1.55 -40.30 -7.74
C PHE A 16 -2.37 -39.01 -7.55
N LEU A 17 -3.67 -39.12 -7.27
CA LEU A 17 -4.53 -37.97 -6.98
C LEU A 17 -4.10 -37.23 -5.71
N PHE A 18 -3.69 -37.95 -4.67
CA PHE A 18 -3.21 -37.34 -3.42
C PHE A 18 -1.88 -36.59 -3.60
N VAL A 19 -0.96 -37.12 -4.42
CA VAL A 19 0.28 -36.41 -4.76
C VAL A 19 -0.01 -35.18 -5.63
N PHE A 20 -0.96 -35.29 -6.58
CA PHE A 20 -1.31 -34.19 -7.47
C PHE A 20 -1.96 -33.01 -6.72
N THR A 21 -2.79 -33.27 -5.70
CA THR A 21 -3.39 -32.19 -4.89
C THR A 21 -2.38 -31.47 -4.01
N GLN A 22 -1.36 -32.16 -3.49
CA GLN A 22 -0.28 -31.55 -2.69
C GLN A 22 0.61 -30.61 -3.52
N VAL A 23 0.85 -30.94 -4.79
CA VAL A 23 1.66 -30.10 -5.70
C VAL A 23 0.92 -28.80 -6.06
N ILE A 24 -0.39 -28.86 -6.35
CA ILE A 24 -1.19 -27.68 -6.69
C ILE A 24 -1.29 -26.72 -5.49
N LEU A 25 -1.44 -27.23 -4.27
CA LEU A 25 -1.55 -26.41 -3.07
C LEU A 25 -0.22 -25.71 -2.70
N SER A 26 0.91 -26.28 -3.12
CA SER A 26 2.25 -25.68 -2.91
C SER A 26 2.54 -24.56 -3.92
N ALA A 27 1.97 -24.61 -5.12
CA ALA A 27 2.15 -23.60 -6.16
C ALA A 27 1.42 -22.28 -5.84
N SER A 28 0.30 -22.32 -5.10
CA SER A 28 -0.48 -21.12 -4.76
C SER A 28 0.05 -20.32 -3.57
N LYS A 29 1.14 -20.76 -2.91
CA LYS A 29 1.68 -20.15 -1.69
C LYS A 29 2.92 -19.27 -1.90
N GLN A 30 3.36 -19.07 -3.14
CA GLN A 30 4.34 -18.03 -3.43
C GLN A 30 3.60 -16.70 -3.59
N ALA A 31 3.32 -16.06 -2.45
CA ALA A 31 3.19 -14.60 -2.44
C ALA A 31 4.48 -14.03 -3.02
N GLU A 32 4.37 -13.24 -4.10
CA GLU A 32 5.49 -12.54 -4.72
C GLU A 32 6.27 -11.80 -3.63
N LYS A 33 7.51 -12.24 -3.41
CA LYS A 33 8.46 -11.50 -2.58
C LYS A 33 8.90 -10.31 -3.43
N LYS A 34 8.17 -9.18 -3.36
CA LYS A 34 8.54 -7.93 -4.04
C LYS A 34 10.02 -7.65 -3.75
N GLU A 35 10.83 -7.58 -4.80
CA GLU A 35 12.23 -7.19 -4.68
C GLU A 35 12.30 -5.78 -4.06
N SER A 36 13.15 -5.62 -3.05
CA SER A 36 13.43 -4.32 -2.43
C SER A 36 13.97 -3.35 -3.49
N THR A 37 13.46 -2.13 -3.56
CA THR A 37 13.92 -1.15 -4.56
C THR A 37 15.29 -0.57 -4.19
N ALA A 38 15.86 0.19 -5.12
CA ALA A 38 17.11 0.91 -4.88
C ALA A 38 17.00 1.91 -3.71
N PHE A 39 15.79 2.42 -3.44
CA PHE A 39 15.56 3.32 -2.32
C PHE A 39 15.69 2.60 -0.97
N GLU A 40 15.00 1.46 -0.78
CA GLU A 40 15.02 0.70 0.48
C GLU A 40 16.36 0.03 0.74
N THR A 41 17.18 -0.17 -0.30
CA THR A 41 18.51 -0.79 -0.14
C THR A 41 19.63 0.22 0.06
N ARG A 42 19.44 1.50 -0.29
CA ARG A 42 20.53 2.50 -0.28
C ARG A 42 20.20 3.79 0.45
N CYS A 43 18.98 4.30 0.29
CA CYS A 43 18.59 5.63 0.77
C CYS A 43 17.95 5.56 2.16
N SER A 44 17.12 4.54 2.42
CA SER A 44 16.44 4.30 3.70
C SER A 44 17.40 4.16 4.89
N ILE A 45 18.66 3.80 4.63
CA ILE A 45 19.71 3.68 5.64
C ILE A 45 19.91 5.00 6.39
N CYS A 46 19.76 6.14 5.71
CA CYS A 46 20.04 7.46 6.25
C CYS A 46 18.86 8.43 6.19
N HIS A 47 17.94 8.26 5.25
CA HIS A 47 16.79 9.15 5.06
C HIS A 47 15.50 8.36 4.95
N SER A 48 14.44 8.84 5.61
CA SER A 48 13.10 8.29 5.34
C SER A 48 12.60 8.72 3.96
N LEU A 49 11.71 7.93 3.35
CA LEU A 49 11.11 8.30 2.05
C LEU A 49 10.41 9.65 2.11
N GLN A 50 9.73 9.94 3.22
CA GLN A 50 9.06 11.20 3.44
C GLN A 50 10.03 12.39 3.51
N GLU A 51 11.17 12.22 4.18
CA GLU A 51 12.19 13.27 4.29
C GLU A 51 12.80 13.59 2.92
N VAL A 52 13.13 12.55 2.13
CA VAL A 52 13.63 12.73 0.75
C VAL A 52 12.58 13.44 -0.10
N ARG A 53 11.32 13.06 0.03
CA ARG A 53 10.20 13.68 -0.68
C ARG A 53 10.05 15.17 -0.34
N THR A 54 9.89 15.51 0.94
CA THR A 54 9.73 16.90 1.37
C THR A 54 10.95 17.75 1.03
N GLY A 55 12.15 17.16 1.12
CA GLY A 55 13.39 17.80 0.68
C GLY A 55 13.37 18.12 -0.81
N MET A 56 12.91 17.18 -1.64
CA MET A 56 12.82 17.37 -3.09
C MET A 56 11.78 18.41 -3.48
N GLU A 57 10.58 18.36 -2.88
CA GLU A 57 9.51 19.36 -3.07
C GLU A 57 10.03 20.78 -2.77
N LYS A 58 10.80 20.94 -1.68
CA LYS A 58 11.42 22.21 -1.31
C LYS A 58 12.45 22.66 -2.34
N ILE A 59 13.37 21.79 -2.75
CA ILE A 59 14.41 22.10 -3.75
C ILE A 59 13.76 22.56 -5.06
N ILE A 60 12.76 21.82 -5.51
CA ILE A 60 11.95 22.13 -6.70
C ILE A 60 11.32 23.52 -6.59
N GLY A 61 10.67 23.83 -5.46
CA GLY A 61 10.07 25.13 -5.23
C GLY A 61 11.08 26.28 -5.27
N GLU A 62 12.27 26.08 -4.69
CA GLU A 62 13.37 27.04 -4.74
C GLU A 62 13.91 27.24 -6.16
N MET A 63 14.04 26.16 -6.95
CA MET A 63 14.45 26.24 -8.35
C MET A 63 13.44 27.03 -9.18
N HIS A 64 12.13 26.81 -8.97
CA HIS A 64 11.06 27.56 -9.63
C HIS A 64 11.13 29.07 -9.33
N GLN A 65 11.29 29.44 -8.06
CA GLN A 65 11.40 30.84 -7.64
C GLN A 65 12.65 31.53 -8.22
N LYS A 66 13.77 30.81 -8.31
CA LYS A 66 15.04 31.36 -8.81
C LYS A 66 15.12 31.45 -10.33
N ALA A 67 14.60 30.47 -11.06
CA ALA A 67 14.73 30.40 -12.51
C ALA A 67 13.80 31.36 -13.27
N GLY A 68 12.78 31.92 -12.60
CA GLY A 68 11.76 32.75 -13.26
C GLY A 68 10.90 31.99 -14.28
N VAL A 69 11.08 30.67 -14.38
CA VAL A 69 10.30 29.79 -15.24
C VAL A 69 9.02 29.45 -14.49
N LYS A 70 7.87 29.88 -15.01
CA LYS A 70 6.57 29.47 -14.50
C LYS A 70 6.31 28.02 -14.90
N ILE A 71 6.49 27.10 -13.96
CA ILE A 71 6.03 25.72 -14.09
C ILE A 71 4.54 25.73 -13.73
N SER A 72 3.69 25.12 -14.57
CA SER A 72 2.27 25.04 -14.25
C SER A 72 2.05 24.09 -13.07
N PRO A 73 0.98 24.26 -12.28
CA PRO A 73 0.65 23.34 -11.19
C PRO A 73 0.61 21.86 -11.63
N GLU A 74 0.18 21.60 -12.87
CA GLU A 74 0.10 20.26 -13.45
C GLU A 74 1.49 19.68 -13.74
N SER A 75 2.36 20.42 -14.40
CA SER A 75 3.76 19.99 -14.61
C SER A 75 4.50 19.83 -13.28
N MET A 76 4.09 20.59 -12.25
CA MET A 76 4.69 20.45 -10.94
C MET A 76 4.38 19.08 -10.31
N LYS A 77 3.13 18.68 -10.42
CA LYS A 77 2.65 17.37 -9.97
C LYS A 77 3.33 16.21 -10.71
N GLU A 78 3.59 16.35 -12.01
CA GLU A 78 4.30 15.34 -12.81
C GLU A 78 5.75 15.16 -12.38
N ILE A 79 6.44 16.28 -12.12
CA ILE A 79 7.82 16.26 -11.63
C ILE A 79 7.88 15.61 -10.25
N GLU A 80 7.01 16.01 -9.33
CA GLU A 80 6.92 15.39 -8.00
C GLU A 80 6.67 13.89 -8.09
N ALA A 81 5.75 13.44 -8.96
CA ALA A 81 5.47 12.02 -9.16
C ALA A 81 6.71 11.25 -9.65
N THR A 82 7.51 11.86 -10.53
CA THR A 82 8.76 11.26 -11.04
C THR A 82 9.81 11.09 -9.94
N PHE A 83 9.93 12.06 -9.04
CA PHE A 83 11.00 12.08 -8.03
C PHE A 83 10.65 11.38 -6.72
N THR A 84 9.38 11.24 -6.40
CA THR A 84 8.94 10.69 -5.12
C THR A 84 8.77 9.18 -5.12
N LEU A 85 9.13 8.51 -6.24
CA LEU A 85 8.83 7.09 -6.47
C LEU A 85 7.35 6.77 -6.22
N LEU A 86 6.47 7.78 -6.30
CA LEU A 86 5.05 7.56 -6.29
C LEU A 86 4.78 6.65 -7.48
N PRO A 87 4.19 5.46 -7.26
CA PRO A 87 3.79 4.67 -8.39
C PRO A 87 2.76 5.53 -9.13
N THR A 88 3.13 5.97 -10.33
CA THR A 88 2.33 6.87 -11.19
C THR A 88 1.01 6.23 -11.62
N GLU A 89 0.78 4.97 -11.23
CA GLU A 89 -0.36 4.14 -11.59
C GLU A 89 -1.07 3.53 -10.36
N GLU A 90 -1.15 4.26 -9.23
CA GLU A 90 -1.97 3.82 -8.08
C GLU A 90 -3.26 4.66 -7.99
N PRO A 91 -4.34 4.28 -8.72
CA PRO A 91 -5.64 4.94 -8.62
C PRO A 91 -6.12 5.05 -7.17
N GLU A 92 -5.71 4.11 -6.33
CA GLU A 92 -6.16 4.01 -4.95
C GLU A 92 -5.48 5.03 -4.03
N ALA A 93 -4.25 5.46 -4.33
CA ALA A 93 -3.59 6.57 -3.64
C ALA A 93 -4.24 7.92 -3.97
N GLN A 94 -4.71 8.09 -5.21
CA GLN A 94 -5.49 9.26 -5.60
C GLN A 94 -6.86 9.28 -4.90
N LEU A 95 -7.54 8.12 -4.85
CA LEU A 95 -8.82 7.98 -4.15
C LEU A 95 -8.68 8.35 -2.66
N PHE A 96 -7.60 7.91 -2.02
CA PHE A 96 -7.31 8.27 -0.64
C PHE A 96 -7.21 9.79 -0.46
N GLN A 97 -6.36 10.46 -1.26
CA GLN A 97 -6.16 11.90 -1.13
C GLN A 97 -7.45 12.68 -1.45
N GLU A 98 -8.24 12.20 -2.42
CA GLU A 98 -9.49 12.81 -2.81
C GLU A 98 -10.60 12.63 -1.77
N LYS A 99 -10.66 11.50 -1.06
CA LYS A 99 -11.75 11.21 -0.11
C LYS A 99 -11.39 11.59 1.32
N CYS A 100 -10.20 11.20 1.79
CA CYS A 100 -9.76 11.44 3.17
C CYS A 100 -9.17 12.85 3.33
N GLY A 101 -8.46 13.35 2.31
CA GLY A 101 -7.82 14.68 2.31
C GLY A 101 -8.79 15.86 2.32
N LYS A 102 -10.08 15.64 2.02
CA LYS A 102 -11.13 16.67 2.07
C LYS A 102 -11.44 17.15 3.48
N CYS A 103 -11.27 16.28 4.49
CA CYS A 103 -11.64 16.59 5.87
C CYS A 103 -10.48 16.45 6.86
N HIS A 104 -9.47 15.66 6.53
CA HIS A 104 -8.34 15.36 7.39
C HIS A 104 -7.02 15.68 6.69
N SER A 105 -5.99 16.03 7.46
CA SER A 105 -4.64 16.09 6.93
C SER A 105 -4.14 14.67 6.63
N VAL A 106 -3.33 14.51 5.58
CA VAL A 106 -2.69 13.23 5.23
C VAL A 106 -1.94 12.65 6.44
N SER A 107 -1.24 13.50 7.19
CA SER A 107 -0.51 13.12 8.41
C SER A 107 -1.39 12.52 9.51
N MET A 108 -2.60 13.04 9.70
CA MET A 108 -3.54 12.52 10.70
C MET A 108 -3.99 11.11 10.32
N VAL A 109 -4.27 10.90 9.04
CA VAL A 109 -4.79 9.63 8.55
C VAL A 109 -3.69 8.56 8.52
N VAL A 110 -2.47 8.91 8.12
CA VAL A 110 -1.29 8.03 8.23
C VAL A 110 -1.06 7.61 9.68
N LYS A 111 -1.08 8.56 10.62
CA LYS A 111 -0.92 8.25 12.05
C LYS A 111 -2.00 7.30 12.56
N ALA A 112 -3.25 7.48 12.11
CA ALA A 112 -4.33 6.57 12.46
C ALA A 112 -4.01 5.14 11.93
N HIS A 113 -3.57 5.00 10.68
CA HIS A 113 -3.18 3.72 10.08
C HIS A 113 -1.96 3.06 10.71
N GLN A 114 -1.04 3.82 11.31
CA GLN A 114 0.11 3.26 12.04
C GLN A 114 -0.25 2.77 13.45
N THR A 115 -1.28 3.35 14.05
CA THR A 115 -1.65 3.13 15.46
C THR A 115 -2.85 2.22 15.66
N LYS A 116 -3.54 1.88 14.58
CA LYS A 116 -4.74 1.04 14.57
C LYS A 116 -4.49 -0.24 13.82
N ASP A 117 -5.13 -1.30 14.28
CA ASP A 117 -5.15 -2.54 13.51
C ASP A 117 -6.07 -2.44 12.28
N GLU A 118 -5.98 -3.44 11.41
CA GLU A 118 -6.71 -3.50 10.15
C GLU A 118 -8.24 -3.41 10.35
N ALA A 119 -8.78 -4.13 11.35
CA ALA A 119 -10.21 -4.16 11.62
C ALA A 119 -10.69 -2.83 12.22
N GLU A 120 -9.92 -2.26 13.15
CA GLU A 120 -10.18 -0.94 13.72
C GLU A 120 -10.19 0.14 12.63
N MET A 121 -9.25 0.05 11.67
CA MET A 121 -9.16 1.04 10.61
C MET A 121 -10.32 0.95 9.64
N LYS A 122 -10.71 -0.27 9.26
CA LYS A 122 -11.89 -0.50 8.42
C LYS A 122 -13.16 0.08 9.06
N ASP A 123 -13.39 -0.17 10.35
CA ASP A 123 -14.52 0.41 11.10
C ASP A 123 -14.50 1.95 11.08
N ILE A 124 -13.31 2.56 11.24
CA ILE A 124 -13.17 4.02 11.15
C ILE A 124 -13.60 4.52 9.77
N ILE A 125 -13.16 3.88 8.68
CA ILE A 125 -13.50 4.29 7.31
C ILE A 125 -15.01 4.13 7.07
N GLU A 126 -15.62 3.06 7.56
CA GLU A 126 -17.07 2.85 7.50
C GLU A 126 -17.83 3.98 8.21
N ARG A 127 -17.44 4.33 9.44
CA ARG A 127 -18.03 5.47 10.16
C ARG A 127 -17.77 6.82 9.49
N MET A 128 -16.68 6.98 8.77
CA MET A 128 -16.46 8.18 7.95
C MET A 128 -17.37 8.21 6.74
N ALA A 129 -17.64 7.07 6.11
CA ALA A 129 -18.52 6.98 4.95
C ALA A 129 -19.97 7.36 5.29
N GLU A 130 -20.44 7.06 6.49
CA GLU A 130 -21.78 7.45 6.97
C GLU A 130 -21.99 8.97 7.12
N LYS A 131 -20.91 9.76 7.13
CA LYS A 131 -21.04 11.23 7.26
C LYS A 131 -21.60 11.83 5.97
N GLU A 132 -22.58 12.72 6.12
CA GLU A 132 -23.35 13.35 5.02
C GLU A 132 -22.49 13.97 3.89
N LYS A 133 -21.26 14.39 4.20
CA LYS A 133 -20.34 15.05 3.25
C LYS A 133 -19.11 14.21 2.88
N SER A 134 -19.07 12.95 3.29
CA SER A 134 -17.93 12.06 3.01
C SER A 134 -17.78 11.81 1.50
N GLY A 135 -18.91 11.60 0.82
CA GLY A 135 -18.92 11.15 -0.57
C GLY A 135 -18.19 9.82 -0.79
N ILE A 136 -18.05 9.00 0.27
CA ILE A 136 -17.41 7.68 0.22
C ILE A 136 -18.51 6.64 0.03
N SER A 137 -18.48 5.88 -1.07
CA SER A 137 -19.39 4.76 -1.28
C SER A 137 -18.86 3.46 -0.70
N GLN A 138 -19.74 2.48 -0.46
CA GLN A 138 -19.36 1.21 0.17
C GLN A 138 -18.24 0.46 -0.60
N ASN A 139 -18.24 0.54 -1.94
CA ASN A 139 -17.21 -0.05 -2.78
C ASN A 139 -15.87 0.72 -2.78
N GLU A 140 -15.84 1.95 -2.26
CA GLU A 140 -14.63 2.76 -2.09
C GLU A 140 -13.97 2.47 -0.74
N ILE A 141 -14.72 2.01 0.27
CA ILE A 141 -14.20 1.69 1.60
C ILE A 141 -13.08 0.66 1.51
N ASP A 142 -13.31 -0.46 0.84
CA ASP A 142 -12.31 -1.51 0.69
C ASP A 142 -11.09 -1.02 -0.10
N LYS A 143 -11.28 -0.15 -1.10
CA LYS A 143 -10.18 0.42 -1.90
C LYS A 143 -9.33 1.40 -1.11
N ILE A 144 -9.98 2.26 -0.30
CA ILE A 144 -9.29 3.21 0.60
C ILE A 144 -8.50 2.45 1.66
N HIS A 145 -9.07 1.35 2.17
CA HIS A 145 -8.40 0.50 3.14
C HIS A 145 -7.18 -0.21 2.54
N GLN A 146 -7.29 -0.78 1.33
CA GLN A 146 -6.18 -1.45 0.65
C GLN A 146 -5.05 -0.50 0.25
N SER A 147 -5.38 0.70 -0.25
CA SER A 147 -4.37 1.69 -0.65
C SER A 147 -3.47 2.13 0.49
N MET A 148 -4.00 2.13 1.72
CA MET A 148 -3.24 2.49 2.90
C MET A 148 -2.42 1.32 3.47
N ILE A 149 -2.78 0.06 3.24
CA ILE A 149 -1.90 -1.08 3.56
C ILE A 149 -0.62 -0.96 2.73
N MET A 150 -0.76 -0.67 1.44
CA MET A 150 0.40 -0.46 0.55
C MET A 150 1.23 0.76 0.98
N LEU A 151 0.59 1.83 1.45
CA LEU A 151 1.32 2.99 2.00
C LEU A 151 1.99 2.65 3.34
N ASN A 152 1.35 1.90 4.24
CA ASN A 152 1.97 1.49 5.51
C ASN A 152 3.13 0.51 5.33
N GLU A 153 3.14 -0.32 4.27
CA GLU A 153 4.31 -1.15 3.93
C GLU A 153 5.50 -0.31 3.46
N ILE A 154 5.25 0.88 2.89
CA ILE A 154 6.27 1.85 2.46
C ILE A 154 6.71 2.76 3.62
N TYR A 155 5.83 3.01 4.59
CA TYR A 155 6.09 3.82 5.78
C TYR A 155 6.30 2.93 7.00
N GLU A 156 7.55 2.49 7.23
CA GLU A 156 7.93 1.65 8.37
C GLU A 156 7.39 2.18 9.72
N LYS A 157 7.10 1.23 10.61
CA LYS A 157 6.49 1.44 11.94
C LYS A 157 7.44 2.10 12.96
N ASP A 158 8.61 2.56 12.53
CA ASP A 158 9.74 2.91 13.41
C ASP A 158 9.65 4.31 14.04
N VAL A 159 8.52 4.99 13.92
CA VAL A 159 8.29 6.24 14.65
C VAL A 159 7.64 5.90 16.00
N GLU A 160 8.48 5.68 17.02
CA GLU A 160 8.06 5.81 18.41
C GLU A 160 7.48 7.22 18.61
N VAL A 161 6.14 7.33 18.59
CA VAL A 161 5.43 8.56 18.92
C VAL A 161 5.70 8.85 20.39
N LYS A 162 6.71 9.67 20.68
CA LYS A 162 6.93 10.23 22.02
C LYS A 162 5.63 10.87 22.48
N SER A 163 5.04 10.29 23.51
CA SER A 163 3.85 10.82 24.16
C SER A 163 4.16 12.24 24.64
N GLU A 164 3.53 13.24 24.04
CA GLU A 164 3.53 14.59 24.59
C GLU A 164 2.82 14.53 25.95
N LYS A 165 3.59 14.85 27.00
CA LYS A 165 3.04 15.00 28.35
C LYS A 165 2.14 16.24 28.34
N LYS A 166 0.86 15.93 28.57
CA LYS A 166 -0.29 16.73 29.01
C LYS A 166 -0.02 18.14 29.51
#